data_AF-A0A817H9V2-F1
#
_entry.id   AF-A0A817H9V2-F1
#
_cell.length_a   1.000
_cell.length_b   1.000
_cell.length_c   1.000
_cell.angle_alpha   90.00
_cell.angle_beta   90.00
_cell.angle_gamma   90.00
#
_symmetry.space_group_name_H-M   'P 1'
#
loop_
_entity.id
_entity.type
_entity.pdbx_description
1 polymer ?
#
loop_
_entity_poly.entity_id
_entity_poly.type
_entity_poly.pdbx_seq_one_letter_code
_entity_poly.pdbx_strand_id
1 'polypeptide(L)'
;DLNVSNPHHLFMIVLKTITMMLGELDYERSYLENIDERHFNITNLIILLVFAIIMPILLMNLLVGLAIGDLMQIQQNARLKRLATQVQLHTNLEKKLPNKLLQRWTKNEYIIYINKGICNRFSTSFKEWIAKPLDVNNVLDTYEENGTERVLFLELYKQKRRQKDTQRQLEKITDLVRLVLQKMEIHTETESDDTTSHNKNENFLRMQKFRQVFNVTRRFSRLHSTNGSVPHLFTHSEEA
;
A
#
# COMPACT_ATOMS: atom_id res chain seq x y z
N ASP A 1 58.32 -28.55 9.40
CA ASP A 1 58.57 -27.12 9.18
C ASP A 1 57.54 -26.50 8.26
N LEU A 2 56.72 -25.64 8.86
CA LEU A 2 55.56 -24.98 8.27
C LEU A 2 56.01 -23.92 7.27
N ASN A 3 55.96 -24.22 5.97
CA ASN A 3 56.01 -23.20 4.93
C ASN A 3 54.66 -22.47 4.80
N VAL A 4 54.22 -21.86 5.90
CA VAL A 4 52.96 -21.09 6.02
C VAL A 4 53.13 -19.66 5.48
N SER A 5 54.31 -19.29 4.95
CA SER A 5 54.60 -17.91 4.49
C SER A 5 54.35 -17.66 2.99
N ASN A 6 53.87 -18.64 2.23
CA ASN A 6 53.54 -18.42 0.82
C ASN A 6 52.11 -17.85 0.67
N PRO A 7 51.94 -16.57 0.25
CA PRO A 7 50.62 -15.95 0.13
C PRO A 7 49.71 -16.67 -0.88
N HIS A 8 50.31 -17.40 -1.82
CA HIS A 8 49.59 -18.20 -2.80
C HIS A 8 48.75 -19.32 -2.17
N HIS A 9 49.24 -20.00 -1.13
CA HIS A 9 48.48 -21.10 -0.50
C HIS A 9 47.26 -20.57 0.26
N LEU A 10 47.43 -19.45 0.97
CA LEU A 10 46.34 -18.80 1.67
C LEU A 10 45.25 -18.31 0.70
N PHE A 11 45.63 -17.74 -0.43
CA PHE A 11 44.70 -17.33 -1.48
C PHE A 11 43.94 -18.53 -2.07
N MET A 12 44.61 -19.66 -2.30
CA MET A 12 43.96 -20.88 -2.80
C MET A 12 42.95 -21.46 -1.81
N ILE A 13 43.23 -21.43 -0.50
CA ILE A 13 42.26 -21.84 0.53
C ILE A 13 41.03 -20.94 0.49
N VAL A 14 41.23 -19.61 0.43
CA VAL A 14 40.12 -18.64 0.38
C VAL A 14 39.26 -18.85 -0.88
N LEU A 15 39.89 -19.02 -2.05
CA LEU A 15 39.16 -19.33 -3.28
C LEU A 15 38.39 -20.64 -3.17
N LYS A 16 39.00 -21.70 -2.61
CA LYS A 16 38.32 -22.99 -2.43
C LYS A 16 37.13 -22.87 -1.47
N THR A 17 37.23 -22.06 -0.41
CA THR A 17 36.09 -21.78 0.47
C THR A 17 34.99 -21.00 -0.26
N ILE A 18 35.33 -20.04 -1.13
CA ILE A 18 34.35 -19.30 -1.94
C ILE A 18 33.62 -20.21 -2.94
N THR A 19 34.33 -21.11 -3.63
CA THR A 19 33.69 -22.09 -4.52
C THR A 19 32.81 -23.07 -3.75
N MET A 20 33.26 -23.51 -2.55
CA MET A 20 32.42 -24.33 -1.66
C MET A 20 31.17 -23.58 -1.17
N MET A 21 31.26 -22.25 -0.96
CA MET A 21 30.10 -21.41 -0.62
C MET A 21 29.08 -21.28 -1.76
N LEU A 22 29.53 -21.37 -3.03
CA LEU A 22 28.66 -21.37 -4.21
C LEU A 22 27.95 -22.72 -4.44
N GLY A 23 28.29 -23.76 -3.66
CA GLY A 23 27.70 -25.09 -3.74
C GLY A 23 28.58 -26.12 -4.46
N GLU A 24 29.79 -25.76 -4.89
CA GLU A 24 30.74 -26.68 -5.50
C GLU A 24 31.52 -27.44 -4.42
N LEU A 25 31.00 -28.61 -4.03
CA LEU A 25 31.61 -29.51 -3.05
C LEU A 25 32.33 -30.67 -3.74
N ASP A 26 33.63 -30.50 -4.03
CA ASP A 26 34.47 -31.60 -4.51
C ASP A 26 34.95 -32.49 -3.34
N TYR A 27 34.04 -33.29 -2.78
CA TYR A 27 34.33 -34.20 -1.67
C TYR A 27 35.41 -35.23 -2.03
N GLU A 28 35.37 -35.77 -3.24
CA GLU A 28 36.26 -36.84 -3.70
C GLU A 28 37.73 -36.37 -3.79
N ARG A 29 38.01 -35.29 -4.52
CA ARG A 29 39.39 -34.77 -4.66
C ARG A 29 39.94 -34.13 -3.39
N SER A 30 39.10 -33.51 -2.58
CA SER A 30 39.59 -32.75 -1.42
C SER A 30 39.78 -33.64 -0.19
N TYR A 31 38.89 -34.63 0.02
CA TYR A 31 38.84 -35.43 1.24
C TYR A 31 39.09 -36.92 1.02
N LEU A 32 38.80 -37.51 -0.16
CA LEU A 32 39.06 -38.94 -0.43
C LEU A 32 40.49 -39.21 -0.92
N GLU A 33 41.08 -38.31 -1.71
CA GLU A 33 42.43 -38.48 -2.26
C GLU A 33 43.56 -38.22 -1.22
N ASN A 34 43.22 -37.55 -0.11
CA ASN A 34 44.15 -37.25 1.01
C ASN A 34 43.95 -38.17 2.22
N ILE A 35 43.29 -39.32 2.06
CA ILE A 35 43.14 -40.33 3.14
C ILE A 35 44.46 -41.11 3.26
N ASP A 36 45.50 -40.44 3.76
CA ASP A 36 46.49 -41.16 4.56
C ASP A 36 45.82 -41.47 5.90
N GLU A 37 45.83 -42.75 6.29
CA GLU A 37 45.07 -43.42 7.36
C GLU A 37 45.08 -42.78 8.77
N ARG A 38 45.72 -41.62 8.96
CA ARG A 38 45.94 -40.93 10.24
C ARG A 38 45.07 -39.71 10.53
N HIS A 39 44.34 -39.16 9.56
CA HIS A 39 43.59 -37.89 9.76
C HIS A 39 42.09 -37.96 9.48
N PHE A 40 41.54 -39.17 9.30
CA PHE A 40 40.09 -39.37 9.23
C PHE A 40 39.46 -39.21 10.61
N ASN A 41 39.27 -37.95 11.01
CA ASN A 41 38.61 -37.60 12.25
C ASN A 41 37.12 -37.36 11.98
N ILE A 42 36.25 -38.06 12.70
CA ILE A 42 34.79 -37.90 12.66
C ILE A 42 34.41 -36.42 12.89
N THR A 43 35.20 -35.70 13.68
CA THR A 43 35.03 -34.25 13.90
C THR A 43 35.11 -33.44 12.60
N ASN A 44 36.01 -33.76 11.67
CA ASN A 44 36.16 -33.03 10.41
C ASN A 44 34.96 -33.26 9.48
N LEU A 45 34.40 -34.48 9.49
CA LEU A 45 33.19 -34.79 8.73
C LEU A 45 31.97 -34.05 9.27
N ILE A 46 31.85 -33.95 10.60
CA ILE A 46 30.76 -33.19 11.24
C ILE A 46 30.89 -31.70 10.90
N ILE A 47 32.09 -31.13 10.99
CA ILE A 47 32.34 -29.73 10.62
C ILE A 47 32.01 -29.48 9.14
N LEU A 48 32.41 -30.39 8.24
CA LEU A 48 32.09 -30.31 6.82
C LEU A 48 30.59 -30.39 6.55
N LEU A 49 29.87 -31.32 7.20
CA LEU A 49 28.43 -31.48 7.05
C LEU A 49 27.67 -30.22 7.50
N VAL A 50 28.05 -29.69 8.67
CA VAL A 50 27.46 -28.45 9.22
C VAL A 50 27.76 -27.27 8.29
N PHE A 51 28.99 -27.14 7.80
CA PHE A 51 29.38 -26.09 6.85
C PHE A 51 28.61 -26.21 5.53
N ALA A 52 28.46 -27.42 4.98
CA ALA A 52 27.75 -27.69 3.73
C ALA A 52 26.25 -27.42 3.78
N ILE A 53 25.64 -27.49 4.97
CA ILE A 53 24.21 -27.18 5.16
C ILE A 53 24.03 -25.70 5.47
N ILE A 54 24.80 -25.16 6.42
CA ILE A 54 24.60 -23.79 6.91
C ILE A 54 24.99 -22.76 5.85
N MET A 55 26.10 -22.95 5.13
CA MET A 55 26.59 -21.94 4.19
C MET A 55 25.65 -21.71 3.01
N PRO A 56 25.19 -22.74 2.26
CA PRO A 56 24.27 -22.52 1.16
C PRO A 56 22.91 -21.99 1.63
N ILE A 57 22.41 -22.45 2.79
CA ILE A 57 21.12 -22.02 3.33
C ILE A 57 21.16 -20.57 3.80
N LEU A 58 22.18 -20.16 4.58
CA LEU A 58 22.26 -18.78 5.05
C LEU A 58 22.59 -17.81 3.91
N LEU A 59 23.53 -18.17 3.05
CA LEU A 59 24.04 -17.27 2.02
C LEU A 59 23.05 -17.09 0.87
N MET A 60 22.41 -18.16 0.38
CA MET A 60 21.37 -18.03 -0.65
C MET A 60 20.14 -17.30 -0.11
N ASN A 61 19.68 -17.64 1.09
CA ASN A 61 18.49 -16.99 1.65
C ASN A 61 18.73 -15.51 1.96
N LEU A 62 19.95 -15.15 2.39
CA LEU A 62 20.31 -13.75 2.63
C LEU A 62 20.48 -12.96 1.32
N LEU A 63 21.24 -13.49 0.35
CA LEU A 63 21.47 -12.79 -0.92
C LEU A 63 20.19 -12.63 -1.73
N VAL A 64 19.37 -13.70 -1.80
CA VAL A 64 18.07 -13.65 -2.47
C VAL A 64 17.10 -12.76 -1.69
N GLY A 65 17.12 -12.82 -0.35
CA GLY A 65 16.27 -11.96 0.50
C GLY A 65 16.58 -10.47 0.35
N LEU A 66 17.87 -10.10 0.30
CA LEU A 66 18.29 -8.72 0.05
C LEU A 66 17.94 -8.28 -1.38
N ALA A 67 18.22 -9.12 -2.37
CA ALA A 67 17.93 -8.82 -3.77
C ALA A 67 16.42 -8.65 -4.03
N ILE A 68 15.57 -9.49 -3.42
CA ILE A 68 14.10 -9.39 -3.53
C ILE A 68 13.58 -8.15 -2.77
N GLY A 69 14.17 -7.83 -1.62
CA GLY A 69 13.83 -6.61 -0.86
C GLY A 69 14.09 -5.34 -1.65
N ASP A 70 15.23 -5.28 -2.34
CA ASP A 70 15.59 -4.17 -3.24
C ASP A 70 14.70 -4.17 -4.50
N LEU A 71 14.41 -5.34 -5.06
CA LEU A 71 13.57 -5.48 -6.25
C LEU A 71 12.13 -4.98 -6.00
N MET A 72 11.55 -5.29 -4.85
CA MET A 72 10.18 -4.87 -4.51
C MET A 72 10.06 -3.34 -4.45
N GLN A 73 11.04 -2.66 -3.85
CA GLN A 73 11.07 -1.19 -3.79
C GLN A 73 11.22 -0.55 -5.18
N ILE A 74 12.04 -1.16 -6.05
CA ILE A 74 12.20 -0.73 -7.43
C ILE A 74 10.90 -0.95 -8.22
N GLN A 75 10.23 -2.09 -8.03
CA GLN A 75 9.00 -2.45 -8.73
C GLN A 75 7.85 -1.49 -8.40
N GLN A 76 7.65 -1.14 -7.13
CA GLN A 76 6.61 -0.19 -6.70
C GLN A 76 6.78 1.20 -7.32
N ASN A 77 8.03 1.66 -7.48
CA ASN A 77 8.34 2.98 -7.99
C ASN A 77 8.57 3.01 -9.51
N ALA A 78 8.67 1.86 -10.17
CA ALA A 78 9.01 1.76 -11.59
C ALA A 78 8.00 2.47 -12.50
N ARG A 79 6.68 2.35 -12.22
CA ARG A 79 5.63 2.98 -13.04
C ARG A 79 5.71 4.50 -13.01
N LEU A 80 5.82 5.08 -11.82
CA LEU A 80 5.97 6.53 -11.65
C LEU A 80 7.31 7.03 -12.20
N LYS A 81 8.41 6.31 -11.93
CA LYS A 81 9.74 6.66 -12.45
C LYS A 81 9.80 6.62 -13.97
N ARG A 82 9.13 5.64 -14.61
CA ARG A 82 9.02 5.55 -16.08
C ARG A 82 8.27 6.75 -16.66
N LEU A 83 7.10 7.08 -16.09
CA LEU A 83 6.33 8.26 -16.53
C LEU A 83 7.12 9.56 -16.32
N ALA A 84 7.76 9.72 -15.17
CA ALA A 84 8.60 10.88 -14.88
C ALA A 84 9.76 11.00 -15.88
N THR A 85 10.40 9.88 -16.23
CA THR A 85 11.48 9.85 -17.23
C THR A 85 10.98 10.25 -18.61
N GLN A 86 9.80 9.76 -19.02
CA GLN A 86 9.18 10.15 -20.28
C GLN A 86 8.87 11.65 -20.32
N VAL A 87 8.25 12.18 -19.27
CA VAL A 87 7.95 13.62 -19.15
C VAL A 87 9.25 14.43 -19.18
N GLN A 88 10.27 14.02 -18.43
CA GLN A 88 11.57 14.69 -18.42
C GLN A 88 12.22 14.70 -19.81
N LEU A 89 12.13 13.61 -20.57
CA LEU A 89 12.60 13.55 -21.94
C LEU A 89 11.84 14.54 -22.83
N HIS A 90 10.50 14.56 -22.77
CA HIS A 90 9.69 15.51 -23.54
C HIS A 90 10.02 16.94 -23.18
N THR A 91 10.10 17.29 -21.90
CA THR A 91 10.44 18.65 -21.45
C THR A 91 11.86 19.06 -21.87
N ASN A 92 12.83 18.13 -21.82
CA ASN A 92 14.19 18.41 -22.28
C ASN A 92 14.28 18.61 -23.79
N LEU A 93 13.48 17.87 -24.57
CA LEU A 93 13.38 18.05 -26.01
C LEU A 93 12.70 19.38 -26.36
N GLU A 94 11.59 19.72 -25.70
CA GLU A 94 10.89 20.99 -25.89
C GLU A 94 11.80 22.19 -25.62
N LYS A 95 12.60 22.15 -24.55
CA LYS A 95 13.57 23.21 -24.23
C LYS A 95 14.68 23.38 -25.27
N LYS A 96 15.04 22.31 -25.99
CA LYS A 96 16.12 22.32 -26.99
C LYS A 96 15.61 22.61 -28.42
N LEU A 97 14.30 22.54 -28.65
CA LEU A 97 13.70 22.77 -29.96
C LEU A 97 13.41 24.26 -30.17
N PRO A 98 13.68 24.82 -31.37
CA PRO A 98 13.33 26.20 -31.68
C PRO A 98 11.81 26.42 -31.70
N ASN A 99 11.36 27.54 -31.13
CA ASN A 99 9.93 27.87 -30.93
C ASN A 99 9.05 27.74 -32.18
N LYS A 100 9.61 27.94 -33.39
CA LYS A 100 8.89 27.78 -34.67
C LYS A 100 8.49 26.34 -34.96
N LEU A 101 9.30 25.35 -34.55
CA LEU A 101 8.98 23.92 -34.73
C LEU A 101 7.93 23.48 -33.70
N LEU A 102 8.07 23.93 -32.45
CA LEU A 102 7.11 23.64 -31.40
C LEU A 102 5.71 24.14 -31.78
N GLN A 103 5.60 25.41 -32.17
CA GLN A 103 4.33 26.01 -32.58
C GLN A 103 3.69 25.32 -33.80
N ARG A 104 4.48 24.74 -34.71
CA ARG A 104 3.98 24.02 -35.87
C ARG A 104 3.48 22.60 -35.56
N TRP A 105 4.02 21.98 -34.51
CA TRP A 105 3.73 20.58 -34.17
C TRP A 105 2.83 20.40 -32.94
N THR A 106 2.67 21.43 -32.12
CA THR A 106 1.70 21.43 -31.02
C THR A 106 0.28 21.40 -31.58
N LYS A 107 -0.42 20.28 -31.39
CA LYS A 107 -1.85 20.14 -31.65
C LYS A 107 -2.55 19.98 -30.30
N ASN A 108 -3.60 20.76 -30.06
CA ASN A 108 -4.29 20.78 -28.76
C ASN A 108 -5.38 19.70 -28.65
N GLU A 109 -5.75 19.06 -29.75
CA GLU A 109 -6.83 18.09 -29.81
C GLU A 109 -6.41 16.87 -30.65
N TYR A 110 -6.76 15.68 -30.17
CA TYR A 110 -6.56 14.42 -30.88
C TYR A 110 -7.86 13.60 -30.83
N ILE A 111 -8.31 13.13 -31.99
CA ILE A 111 -9.52 12.29 -32.11
C ILE A 111 -9.06 10.84 -32.28
N ILE A 112 -9.37 9.99 -31.31
CA ILE A 112 -9.08 8.54 -31.35
C ILE A 112 -10.30 7.81 -31.91
N TYR A 113 -10.12 7.09 -33.02
CA TYR A 113 -11.13 6.19 -33.57
C TYR A 113 -10.81 4.75 -33.15
N ILE A 114 -11.67 4.16 -32.31
CA ILE A 114 -11.48 2.84 -31.69
C ILE A 114 -11.66 1.67 -32.69
N ASN A 115 -12.07 1.94 -33.93
CA ASN A 115 -12.35 0.90 -34.92
C ASN A 115 -11.78 1.22 -36.31
N LYS A 116 -10.45 1.27 -36.45
CA LYS A 116 -9.79 1.22 -37.75
C LYS A 116 -8.93 -0.04 -37.84
N GLY A 117 -9.39 -0.98 -38.65
CA GLY A 117 -8.76 -2.26 -38.90
C GLY A 117 -7.33 -2.12 -39.42
N ILE A 118 -6.49 -3.05 -38.96
CA ILE A 118 -5.08 -3.16 -39.30
C ILE A 118 -4.92 -3.43 -40.80
N CYS A 119 -4.41 -2.44 -41.53
CA CYS A 119 -3.82 -2.66 -42.84
C CYS A 119 -2.35 -2.25 -42.83
N ASN A 120 -1.51 -3.20 -43.27
CA ASN A 120 -0.04 -3.22 -43.35
C ASN A 120 0.70 -3.74 -42.08
N ARG A 121 0.62 -5.06 -41.85
CA ARG A 121 1.15 -5.77 -40.67
C ARG A 121 2.54 -6.43 -40.89
N PHE A 122 3.14 -6.44 -42.08
CA PHE A 122 4.34 -7.28 -42.32
C PHE A 122 5.69 -6.57 -42.15
N SER A 123 5.78 -5.25 -42.33
CA SER A 123 7.05 -4.49 -42.19
C SER A 123 7.15 -3.71 -40.86
N THR A 124 6.01 -3.35 -40.27
CA THR A 124 5.97 -2.61 -39.00
C THR A 124 6.21 -3.50 -37.77
N SER A 125 6.03 -4.82 -37.87
CA SER A 125 6.14 -5.72 -36.72
C SER A 125 7.49 -5.73 -36.03
N PHE A 126 8.62 -5.76 -36.76
CA PHE A 126 9.95 -5.78 -36.11
C PHE A 126 10.30 -4.43 -35.49
N LYS A 127 9.95 -3.33 -36.17
CA LYS A 127 10.15 -1.96 -35.66
C LYS A 127 9.26 -1.69 -34.45
N GLU A 128 8.02 -2.16 -34.46
CA GLU A 128 7.13 -2.08 -33.30
C GLU A 128 7.55 -3.03 -32.18
N TRP A 129 8.12 -4.19 -32.48
CA TRP A 129 8.61 -5.14 -31.48
C TRP A 129 9.85 -4.63 -30.73
N ILE A 130 10.77 -3.95 -31.42
CA ILE A 130 11.96 -3.33 -30.78
C ILE A 130 11.64 -1.97 -30.17
N ALA A 131 10.81 -1.15 -30.82
CA ALA A 131 10.56 0.24 -30.41
C ALA A 131 9.41 0.40 -29.41
N LYS A 132 8.57 -0.63 -29.18
CA LYS A 132 7.71 -0.66 -28.01
C LYS A 132 8.58 -1.08 -26.84
N PRO A 133 8.98 -0.18 -25.92
CA PRO A 133 9.53 -0.61 -24.64
C PRO A 133 8.45 -1.52 -24.06
N LEU A 134 8.78 -2.82 -24.02
CA LEU A 134 8.01 -3.96 -23.52
C LEU A 134 6.79 -3.45 -22.74
N ASP A 135 5.59 -3.81 -23.21
CA ASP A 135 4.31 -3.39 -22.61
C ASP A 135 4.10 -4.09 -21.25
N VAL A 136 5.06 -3.87 -20.36
CA VAL A 136 5.04 -4.21 -18.94
C VAL A 136 3.91 -3.47 -18.26
N ASN A 137 3.19 -2.53 -18.90
CA ASN A 137 1.97 -1.98 -18.30
C ASN A 137 0.92 -3.07 -18.12
N ASN A 138 0.67 -3.92 -19.13
CA ASN A 138 -0.30 -5.01 -19.00
C ASN A 138 0.18 -6.08 -17.99
N VAL A 139 1.48 -6.35 -17.92
CA VAL A 139 2.04 -7.34 -16.97
C VAL A 139 2.15 -6.77 -15.55
N LEU A 140 2.50 -5.49 -15.38
CA LEU A 140 2.65 -4.83 -14.08
C LEU A 140 1.31 -4.40 -13.49
N ASP A 141 0.33 -4.07 -14.32
CA ASP A 141 -1.06 -3.87 -13.89
C ASP A 141 -1.70 -5.21 -13.46
N THR A 142 -1.12 -6.36 -13.85
CA THR A 142 -1.52 -7.69 -13.33
C THR A 142 -0.94 -7.98 -11.93
N TYR A 143 0.12 -7.27 -11.51
CA TYR A 143 0.69 -7.35 -10.14
C TYR A 143 0.18 -6.21 -9.23
N GLU A 144 -1.10 -5.82 -9.36
CA GLU A 144 -1.75 -4.84 -8.49
C GLU A 144 -2.07 -5.41 -7.10
N GLU A 145 -1.05 -5.68 -6.28
CA GLU A 145 -1.24 -5.77 -4.82
C GLU A 145 -1.32 -4.36 -4.19
N ASN A 146 -0.69 -3.35 -4.81
CA ASN A 146 -0.59 -1.99 -4.27
C ASN A 146 -1.80 -1.09 -4.59
N GLY A 147 -2.65 -1.48 -5.56
CA GLY A 147 -3.85 -0.73 -5.92
C GLY A 147 -4.87 -0.75 -4.78
N THR A 148 -5.09 -1.93 -4.23
CA THR A 148 -6.01 -2.21 -3.11
C THR A 148 -5.61 -1.43 -1.85
N GLU A 149 -4.32 -1.39 -1.51
CA GLU A 149 -3.82 -0.66 -0.33
C GLU A 149 -4.03 0.86 -0.45
N ARG A 150 -3.78 1.44 -1.64
CA ARG A 150 -4.01 2.88 -1.88
C ARG A 150 -5.49 3.25 -1.84
N VAL A 151 -6.36 2.40 -2.40
CA VAL A 151 -7.82 2.60 -2.35
C VAL A 151 -8.30 2.51 -0.90
N LEU A 152 -7.85 1.49 -0.16
CA LEU A 152 -8.15 1.32 1.26
C LEU A 152 -7.68 2.52 2.09
N PHE A 153 -6.45 3.02 1.88
CA PHE A 153 -5.93 4.18 2.59
C PHE A 153 -6.75 5.45 2.30
N LEU A 154 -7.19 5.64 1.06
CA LEU A 154 -8.06 6.75 0.69
C LEU A 154 -9.44 6.65 1.36
N GLU A 155 -9.99 5.43 1.45
CA GLU A 155 -11.24 5.17 2.16
C GLU A 155 -11.11 5.42 3.67
N LEU A 156 -10.03 4.95 4.28
CA LEU A 156 -9.70 5.21 5.69
C LEU A 156 -9.51 6.70 5.95
N TYR A 157 -8.84 7.42 5.06
CA TYR A 157 -8.67 8.87 5.18
C TYR A 157 -10.02 9.61 5.12
N LYS A 158 -10.89 9.23 4.18
CA LYS A 158 -12.26 9.75 4.09
C LYS A 158 -13.08 9.42 5.34
N GLN A 159 -12.97 8.20 5.85
CA GLN A 159 -13.66 7.76 7.06
C GLN A 159 -13.16 8.53 8.30
N LYS A 160 -11.86 8.74 8.43
CA LYS A 160 -11.26 9.54 9.50
C LYS A 160 -11.75 10.99 9.47
N ARG A 161 -11.94 11.58 8.29
CA ARG A 161 -12.52 12.92 8.15
C ARG A 161 -13.98 12.94 8.62
N ARG A 162 -14.79 11.96 8.19
CA ARG A 162 -16.17 11.80 8.66
C ARG A 162 -16.24 11.64 10.18
N GLN A 163 -15.34 10.85 10.76
CA GLN A 163 -15.27 10.64 12.21
C GLN A 163 -14.91 11.92 12.98
N LYS A 164 -14.01 12.75 12.44
CA LYS A 164 -13.69 14.05 13.03
C LYS A 164 -14.89 15.01 12.99
N ASP A 165 -15.67 14.97 11.90
CA ASP A 165 -16.85 15.82 11.78
C ASP A 165 -17.98 15.38 12.73
N THR A 166 -18.19 14.07 12.90
CA THR A 166 -19.14 13.56 13.91
C THR A 166 -18.66 13.85 15.33
N GLN A 167 -17.36 13.76 15.61
CA GLN A 167 -16.80 14.14 16.90
C GLN A 167 -17.09 15.61 17.25
N ARG A 168 -16.90 16.53 16.29
CA ARG A 168 -17.25 17.95 16.47
C ARG A 168 -18.74 18.17 16.71
N GLN A 169 -19.60 17.36 16.09
CA GLN A 169 -21.04 17.42 16.34
C GLN A 169 -21.39 16.93 17.74
N LEU A 170 -20.74 15.86 18.20
CA LEU A 170 -20.92 15.35 19.56
C LEU A 170 -20.48 16.37 20.61
N GLU A 171 -19.33 17.02 20.42
CA GLU A 171 -18.86 18.09 21.31
C GLU A 171 -19.89 19.22 21.42
N LYS A 172 -20.44 19.69 20.29
CA LYS A 172 -21.53 20.69 20.28
C LYS A 172 -22.78 20.21 21.01
N ILE A 173 -23.17 18.95 20.83
CA ILE A 173 -24.33 18.38 21.54
C ILE A 173 -24.04 18.32 23.04
N THR A 174 -22.86 17.89 23.46
CA THR A 174 -22.45 17.83 24.86
C THR A 174 -22.48 19.23 25.49
N ASP A 175 -22.00 20.25 24.80
CA ASP A 175 -22.04 21.64 25.27
C ASP A 175 -23.47 22.17 25.39
N LEU A 176 -24.33 21.89 24.40
CA LEU A 176 -25.75 22.25 24.46
C LEU A 176 -26.46 21.56 25.63
N VAL A 177 -26.16 20.29 25.90
CA VAL A 177 -26.72 19.56 27.05
C VAL A 177 -26.27 20.20 28.36
N ARG A 178 -25.00 20.59 28.49
CA ARG A 178 -24.50 21.31 29.67
C ARG A 178 -25.19 22.66 29.87
N LEU A 179 -25.38 23.41 28.78
CA LEU A 179 -26.12 24.68 28.81
C LEU A 179 -27.58 24.49 29.24
N VAL A 180 -28.24 23.43 28.75
CA VAL A 180 -29.61 23.10 29.16
C VAL A 180 -29.65 22.71 30.64
N LEU A 181 -28.71 21.89 31.13
CA LEU A 181 -28.64 21.52 32.54
C LEU A 181 -28.38 22.73 33.45
N GLN A 182 -27.47 23.62 33.05
CA GLN A 182 -27.17 24.84 33.79
C GLN A 182 -28.36 25.81 33.79
N LYS A 183 -29.09 25.90 32.67
CA LYS A 183 -30.29 26.74 32.55
C LYS A 183 -31.55 26.08 33.13
N MET A 184 -31.53 24.77 33.32
CA MET A 184 -32.47 24.03 34.16
C MET A 184 -32.08 24.23 35.64
N GLU A 185 -31.83 25.48 36.00
CA GLU A 185 -31.55 25.89 37.36
C GLU A 185 -32.73 25.44 38.22
N ILE A 186 -32.40 24.50 39.08
CA ILE A 186 -33.24 23.96 40.13
C ILE A 186 -33.45 25.11 41.12
N HIS A 187 -34.53 25.87 40.95
CA HIS A 187 -35.20 26.48 42.10
C HIS A 187 -36.11 25.43 42.72
N THR A 188 -35.50 24.42 43.32
CA THR A 188 -36.17 23.66 44.37
C THR A 188 -35.26 23.70 45.57
N GLU A 189 -35.81 24.18 46.69
CA GLU A 189 -35.23 24.17 48.03
C GLU A 189 -34.40 25.41 48.39
N THR A 190 -35.09 26.48 48.76
CA THR A 190 -35.19 26.94 50.17
C THR A 190 -36.07 28.19 50.30
N GLU A 191 -37.07 28.09 51.18
CA GLU A 191 -37.86 29.16 51.84
C GLU A 191 -38.68 30.17 51.01
N SER A 192 -40.00 29.94 51.01
CA SER A 192 -41.03 30.73 51.72
C SER A 192 -42.38 30.69 50.99
N ASP A 193 -43.42 30.53 51.79
CA ASP A 193 -44.79 30.17 51.41
C ASP A 193 -45.51 31.16 50.47
N ASP A 194 -46.57 30.63 49.81
CA ASP A 194 -47.72 31.34 49.22
C ASP A 194 -47.77 31.72 47.72
N THR A 195 -47.16 30.97 46.80
CA THR A 195 -47.48 31.09 45.34
C THR A 195 -47.65 29.76 44.56
N THR A 196 -48.05 28.69 45.24
CA THR A 196 -48.00 27.30 44.73
C THR A 196 -48.97 26.92 43.58
N SER A 197 -50.00 27.72 43.28
CA SER A 197 -51.01 27.33 42.26
C SER A 197 -50.77 27.88 40.85
N HIS A 198 -50.22 29.09 40.70
CA HIS A 198 -50.00 29.68 39.38
C HIS A 198 -48.71 29.17 38.71
N ASN A 199 -47.71 28.80 39.51
CA ASN A 199 -46.40 28.38 39.02
C ASN A 199 -46.39 26.91 38.52
N LYS A 200 -47.24 26.04 39.07
CA LYS A 200 -47.39 24.64 38.59
C LYS A 200 -47.92 24.56 37.16
N ASN A 201 -48.86 25.43 36.78
CA ASN A 201 -49.41 25.47 35.42
C ASN A 201 -48.41 26.04 34.41
N GLU A 202 -47.65 27.07 34.76
CA GLU A 202 -46.55 27.60 33.94
C GLU A 202 -45.49 26.53 33.67
N ASN A 203 -45.05 25.80 34.71
CA ASN A 203 -44.04 24.76 34.59
C ASN A 203 -44.55 23.54 33.80
N PHE A 204 -45.82 23.15 33.98
CA PHE A 204 -46.45 22.09 33.19
C PHE A 204 -46.55 22.47 31.71
N LEU A 205 -46.95 23.71 31.41
CA LEU A 205 -47.09 24.19 30.03
C LEU A 205 -45.73 24.35 29.34
N ARG A 206 -44.69 24.79 30.07
CA ARG A 206 -43.31 24.83 29.60
C ARG A 206 -42.77 23.42 29.31
N MET A 207 -43.03 22.45 30.19
CA MET A 207 -42.66 21.05 29.98
C MET A 207 -43.38 20.44 28.77
N GLN A 208 -44.64 20.82 28.53
CA GLN A 208 -45.43 20.36 27.38
C GLN A 208 -44.90 20.93 26.05
N LYS A 209 -44.54 22.22 26.02
CA LYS A 209 -43.87 22.84 24.87
C LYS A 209 -42.51 22.21 24.58
N PHE A 210 -41.73 21.88 25.62
CA PHE A 210 -40.44 21.20 25.47
C PHE A 210 -40.61 19.78 24.89
N ARG A 211 -41.63 19.04 25.34
CA ARG A 211 -42.00 17.72 24.79
C ARG A 211 -42.35 17.78 23.31
N GLN A 212 -43.03 18.84 22.87
CA GLN A 212 -43.36 19.03 21.46
C GLN A 212 -42.11 19.29 20.61
N VAL A 213 -41.20 20.16 21.06
CA VAL A 213 -39.94 20.44 20.35
C VAL A 213 -39.07 19.19 20.24
N PHE A 214 -38.94 18.42 21.33
CA PHE A 214 -38.15 17.18 21.32
C PHE A 214 -38.74 16.11 20.39
N ASN A 215 -40.07 16.03 20.29
CA ASN A 215 -40.75 15.13 19.35
C ASN A 215 -40.57 15.56 17.88
N VAL A 216 -40.45 16.86 17.60
CA VAL A 216 -40.16 17.38 16.25
C VAL A 216 -38.72 17.08 15.85
N THR A 217 -37.75 17.29 16.74
CA THR A 217 -36.34 16.95 16.49
C THR A 217 -36.14 15.46 16.26
N ARG A 218 -36.85 14.60 17.01
CA ARG A 218 -36.83 13.13 16.84
C ARG A 218 -37.43 12.66 15.51
N ARG A 219 -38.36 13.41 14.92
CA ARG A 219 -38.85 13.18 13.54
C ARG A 219 -37.82 13.57 12.50
N PHE A 220 -37.06 14.65 12.71
CA PHE A 220 -36.00 15.09 11.81
C PHE A 220 -34.80 14.13 11.80
N SER A 221 -34.41 13.55 12.94
CA SER A 221 -33.35 12.53 13.00
C SER A 221 -33.72 11.24 12.27
N ARG A 222 -35.01 10.91 12.13
CA ARG A 222 -35.50 9.73 11.39
C ARG A 222 -35.39 9.90 9.87
N LEU A 223 -35.38 11.14 9.37
CA LEU A 223 -35.25 11.46 7.94
C LEU A 223 -33.81 11.37 7.43
N HIS A 224 -32.80 11.52 8.30
CA HIS A 224 -31.39 11.44 7.90
C HIS A 224 -30.84 10.01 7.86
N SER A 225 -31.62 9.01 8.32
CA SER A 225 -31.26 7.59 8.27
C SER A 225 -31.66 6.89 6.97
N THR A 226 -32.43 7.52 6.09
CA THR A 226 -32.95 6.89 4.85
C THR A 226 -32.07 7.11 3.61
N ASN A 227 -30.99 7.89 3.70
CA ASN A 227 -30.04 8.09 2.59
C ASN A 227 -28.80 7.18 2.65
N GLY A 228 -28.84 6.11 3.46
CA GLY A 228 -27.75 5.16 3.63
C GLY A 228 -27.97 3.78 2.99
N SER A 229 -28.91 3.66 2.05
CA SER A 229 -29.19 2.37 1.39
C SER A 229 -28.33 2.20 0.14
N VAL A 230 -27.20 1.53 0.32
CA VAL A 230 -26.41 0.92 -0.76
C VAL A 230 -27.32 -0.05 -1.54
N PRO A 231 -27.41 0.01 -2.88
CA PRO A 231 -28.19 -0.97 -3.63
C PRO A 231 -27.45 -2.32 -3.63
N HIS A 232 -27.97 -3.25 -2.84
CA HIS A 232 -27.67 -4.68 -2.98
C HIS A 232 -28.29 -5.14 -4.31
N LEU A 233 -27.43 -5.43 -5.29
CA LEU A 233 -27.80 -6.09 -6.53
C LEU A 233 -28.01 -7.58 -6.21
N PHE A 234 -29.26 -8.02 -6.09
CA PHE A 234 -29.63 -9.43 -6.20
C PHE A 234 -30.22 -9.65 -7.59
N THR A 235 -29.50 -10.38 -8.43
CA THR A 235 -30.02 -11.00 -9.65
C THR A 235 -30.41 -12.43 -9.32
N HIS A 236 -31.69 -12.78 -9.49
CA HIS A 236 -32.11 -14.16 -9.73
C HIS A 236 -33.43 -14.18 -10.53
N SER A 237 -33.59 -15.26 -11.29
CA SER A 237 -34.66 -15.64 -12.26
C SER A 237 -34.36 -15.20 -13.69
N GLU A 238 -34.40 -16.02 -14.75
CA GLU A 238 -35.08 -17.28 -15.06
C GLU A 238 -34.32 -17.94 -16.25
N GLU A 239 -34.08 -19.26 -16.25
CA GLU A 239 -34.74 -20.24 -17.16
C GLU A 239 -34.98 -19.79 -18.61
N ALA A 240 -34.09 -20.24 -19.51
CA ALA A 240 -34.39 -20.87 -20.82
C ALA A 240 -33.08 -21.41 -21.44
#